data_AF-A0A256WH59-F1
#
_entry.id   AF-A0A256WH59-F1
#
_cell.length_a   1.000
_cell.length_b   1.000
_cell.length_c   1.000
_cell.angle_alpha   90.00
_cell.angle_beta   90.00
_cell.angle_gamma   90.00
#
_symmetry.space_group_name_H-M   'P 1'
#
loop_
_entity.id
_entity.type
_entity.pdbx_description
1 polymer ?
#
loop_
_entity_poly.entity_id
_entity_poly.type
_entity_poly.pdbx_seq_one_letter_code
_entity_poly.pdbx_strand_id
1 'polypeptide(L)'
;MMLNLTDKELRKKVVALSWVKLRWGIEDLHDAMEDWGFGRSLRELPRATLEDLYLSLIKGKDYRSYAKFDRQGNYMWSQAVQVWPHNTMRRLQHYWLRKFKKTHWMALNSKERRITITMLKSYKREKK
;
A
#
# COMPACT_ATOMS: atom_id res chain seq x y z
N MET A 1 19.29 12.93 0.88
CA MET A 1 20.53 12.35 0.33
C MET A 1 20.25 12.07 -1.13
N MET A 2 20.68 12.92 -2.05
CA MET A 2 20.42 12.70 -3.48
C MET A 2 21.42 11.66 -3.99
N LEU A 3 20.92 10.59 -4.61
CA LEU A 3 21.75 9.56 -5.23
C LEU A 3 22.20 10.06 -6.61
N ASN A 4 23.50 10.04 -6.91
CA ASN A 4 24.03 10.34 -8.25
C ASN A 4 23.82 9.17 -9.23
N LEU A 5 22.57 8.74 -9.40
CA LEU A 5 22.16 7.67 -10.31
C LEU A 5 21.10 8.19 -11.27
N THR A 6 21.09 7.77 -12.52
CA THR A 6 19.96 8.00 -13.44
C THR A 6 18.72 7.24 -12.97
N ASP A 7 17.52 7.66 -13.38
CA ASP A 7 16.27 6.96 -13.03
C ASP A 7 16.27 5.50 -13.52
N LYS A 8 16.90 5.26 -14.67
CA LYS A 8 17.05 3.90 -15.22
C LYS A 8 17.90 3.01 -14.32
N GLU A 9 19.00 3.53 -13.80
CA GLU A 9 19.88 2.80 -12.87
C GLU A 9 19.19 2.59 -11.52
N LEU A 10 18.47 3.58 -11.03
CA LEU A 10 17.75 3.49 -9.76
C LEU A 10 16.67 2.40 -9.81
N ARG A 11 15.89 2.33 -10.90
CA ARG A 11 14.91 1.25 -11.13
C ARG A 11 15.56 -0.12 -11.17
N LYS A 12 16.70 -0.27 -11.86
CA LYS A 12 17.45 -1.54 -11.88
C LYS A 12 17.89 -1.96 -10.49
N LYS A 13 18.36 -1.01 -9.67
CA LYS A 13 18.76 -1.29 -8.30
C LYS A 13 17.58 -1.69 -7.41
N VAL A 14 16.41 -1.08 -7.58
CA VAL A 14 15.18 -1.46 -6.88
C VAL A 14 14.82 -2.92 -7.17
N VAL A 15 14.82 -3.34 -8.44
CA VAL A 15 14.56 -4.73 -8.85
C VAL A 15 15.63 -5.69 -8.31
N ALA A 16 16.91 -5.30 -8.39
CA ALA A 16 17.98 -6.12 -7.84
C ALA A 16 17.85 -6.32 -6.33
N LEU A 17 17.45 -5.27 -5.60
CA LEU A 17 17.24 -5.35 -4.15
C LEU A 17 16.04 -6.20 -3.78
N SER A 18 14.91 -6.13 -4.51
CA SER A 18 13.75 -6.99 -4.23
C SER A 18 14.13 -8.48 -4.33
N TRP A 19 14.92 -8.85 -5.34
CA TRP A 19 15.43 -10.21 -5.50
C TRP A 19 16.43 -10.62 -4.41
N VAL A 20 17.44 -9.78 -4.16
CA VAL A 20 18.55 -10.14 -3.26
C VAL A 20 18.13 -10.15 -1.80
N LYS A 21 17.29 -9.20 -1.37
CA LYS A 21 16.90 -9.04 0.04
C LYS A 21 15.63 -9.79 0.40
N LEU A 22 14.64 -9.80 -0.50
CA LEU A 22 13.30 -10.29 -0.20
C LEU A 22 12.97 -11.60 -0.93
N ARG A 23 13.84 -12.03 -1.86
CA ARG A 23 13.57 -13.15 -2.78
C ARG A 23 12.32 -12.95 -3.63
N TRP A 24 11.95 -11.68 -3.85
CA TRP A 24 10.79 -11.28 -4.62
C TRP A 24 11.13 -11.17 -6.10
N GLY A 25 10.31 -11.81 -6.93
CA GLY A 25 10.30 -11.60 -8.37
C GLY A 25 9.77 -10.21 -8.74
N ILE A 26 9.77 -9.90 -10.04
CA ILE A 26 9.27 -8.62 -10.52
C ILE A 26 7.77 -8.42 -10.26
N GLU A 27 6.99 -9.51 -10.32
CA GLU A 27 5.55 -9.49 -10.04
C GLU A 27 5.29 -9.22 -8.54
N ASP A 28 5.99 -9.92 -7.64
CA ASP A 28 5.89 -9.68 -6.19
C ASP A 28 6.23 -8.23 -5.83
N LEU A 29 7.23 -7.66 -6.51
CA LEU A 29 7.60 -6.26 -6.36
C LEU A 29 6.48 -5.33 -6.84
N HIS A 30 5.87 -5.59 -7.99
CA HIS A 30 4.76 -4.78 -8.50
C HIS A 30 3.53 -4.86 -7.60
N ASP A 31 3.20 -6.04 -7.08
CA ASP A 31 2.12 -6.25 -6.13
C ASP A 31 2.39 -5.50 -4.81
N ALA A 32 3.61 -5.60 -4.29
CA ALA A 32 4.03 -4.85 -3.10
C ALA A 32 3.99 -3.34 -3.33
N MET A 33 4.44 -2.86 -4.49
CA MET A 33 4.37 -1.44 -4.86
C MET A 33 2.94 -0.94 -4.93
N GLU A 34 2.02 -1.73 -5.49
CA GLU A 34 0.60 -1.38 -5.52
C GLU A 34 0.02 -1.32 -4.10
N ASP A 35 0.32 -2.32 -3.27
CA ASP A 35 -0.13 -2.38 -1.87
C ASP A 35 0.41 -1.21 -1.03
N TRP A 36 1.63 -0.74 -1.32
CA TRP A 36 2.25 0.41 -0.66
C TRP A 36 1.82 1.76 -1.25
N GLY A 37 1.01 1.76 -2.32
CA GLY A 37 0.50 2.99 -2.95
C GLY A 37 1.47 3.66 -3.92
N PHE A 38 2.54 2.97 -4.33
CA PHE A 38 3.46 3.41 -5.38
C PHE A 38 2.92 3.15 -6.79
N GLY A 39 1.85 2.35 -6.93
CA GLY A 39 1.31 1.93 -8.22
C GLY A 39 2.04 0.70 -8.79
N ARG A 40 1.64 0.24 -9.97
CA ARG A 40 2.12 -1.04 -10.54
C ARG A 40 3.36 -0.94 -11.44
N SER A 41 3.89 0.27 -11.66
CA SER A 41 4.94 0.49 -12.66
C SER A 41 6.08 1.33 -12.13
N LEU A 42 7.28 0.73 -12.06
CA LEU A 42 8.52 1.46 -11.74
C LEU A 42 8.83 2.57 -12.75
N ARG A 43 8.36 2.44 -13.99
CA ARG A 43 8.61 3.42 -15.07
C ARG A 43 7.81 4.70 -14.88
N GLU A 44 6.65 4.60 -14.25
CA GLU A 44 5.73 5.72 -14.01
C GLU A 44 6.08 6.49 -12.74
N LEU A 45 6.94 5.94 -11.88
CA LEU A 45 7.32 6.58 -10.64
C LEU A 45 8.17 7.83 -10.88
N PRO A 46 7.79 8.98 -10.28
CA PRO A 46 8.65 10.15 -10.17
C PRO A 46 9.95 9.80 -9.44
N ARG A 47 11.03 10.52 -9.75
CA ARG A 47 12.35 10.25 -9.16
C ARG A 47 12.35 10.19 -7.63
N ALA A 48 11.73 11.17 -6.97
CA ALA A 48 11.65 11.21 -5.51
C ALA A 48 11.02 9.93 -4.93
N THR A 49 9.99 9.41 -5.61
CA THR A 49 9.30 8.18 -5.24
C THR A 49 10.15 6.93 -5.47
N LEU A 50 10.96 6.90 -6.54
CA LEU A 50 11.93 5.83 -6.76
C LEU A 50 13.03 5.82 -5.69
N GLU A 51 13.50 6.99 -5.25
CA GLU A 51 14.50 7.10 -4.19
C GLU A 51 13.91 6.59 -2.85
N ASP A 52 12.66 6.94 -2.54
CA ASP A 52 11.96 6.44 -1.35
C ASP A 52 11.77 4.93 -1.38
N LEU A 53 11.35 4.36 -2.52
CA LEU A 53 11.21 2.91 -2.70
C LEU A 53 12.57 2.18 -2.60
N TYR A 54 13.63 2.76 -3.16
CA TYR A 54 14.97 2.20 -3.03
C TYR A 54 15.45 2.20 -1.57
N LEU A 55 15.24 3.30 -0.85
CA LEU A 55 15.62 3.42 0.55
C LEU A 55 14.80 2.50 1.46
N SER A 56 13.52 2.24 1.15
CA SER A 56 12.69 1.32 1.93
C SER A 56 13.21 -0.12 1.83
N LEU A 57 13.54 -0.56 0.62
CA LEU A 57 14.11 -1.88 0.36
C LEU A 57 15.49 -2.07 1.00
N ILE A 58 16.35 -1.03 1.01
CA ILE A 58 17.65 -1.08 1.69
C ILE A 58 17.49 -1.24 3.19
N LYS A 59 16.64 -0.40 3.80
CA LYS A 59 16.52 -0.33 5.25
C LYS A 59 15.75 -1.52 5.84
N GLY A 60 15.24 -2.42 5.00
CA GLY A 60 14.29 -3.45 5.43
C GLY A 60 13.05 -2.83 6.07
N LYS A 61 12.76 -1.57 5.74
CA LYS A 61 11.64 -0.82 6.30
C LYS A 61 10.40 -1.30 5.59
N ASP A 62 9.74 -2.26 6.20
CA ASP A 62 8.42 -2.71 5.83
C ASP A 62 7.49 -1.48 5.73
N TYR A 63 7.11 -1.08 4.51
CA TYR A 63 6.20 0.04 4.32
C TYR A 63 4.79 -0.27 4.84
N ARG A 64 4.55 -1.49 5.35
CA ARG A 64 3.45 -1.76 6.29
C ARG A 64 3.41 -0.75 7.44
N SER A 65 4.53 -0.13 7.81
CA SER A 65 4.60 0.81 8.93
C SER A 65 4.53 2.31 8.58
N TYR A 66 4.59 2.70 7.30
CA TYR A 66 4.60 4.14 6.91
C TYR A 66 3.21 4.70 6.63
N ALA A 67 2.25 3.83 6.47
CA ALA A 67 0.92 4.05 6.97
C ALA A 67 0.92 4.01 8.51
N LYS A 68 1.47 5.01 9.21
CA LYS A 68 1.04 5.23 10.59
C LYS A 68 -0.41 5.65 10.48
N PHE A 69 -1.30 4.66 10.40
CA PHE A 69 -2.70 4.94 10.53
C PHE A 69 -2.86 5.71 11.83
N ASP A 70 -3.65 6.78 11.80
CA ASP A 70 -4.16 7.29 13.05
C ASP A 70 -4.96 6.18 13.76
N ARG A 71 -5.31 6.42 15.02
CA ARG A 71 -6.05 5.45 15.83
C ARG A 71 -7.28 4.88 15.10
N GLN A 72 -7.92 5.69 14.26
CA GLN A 72 -9.10 5.31 13.51
C GLN A 72 -8.77 4.46 12.28
N GLY A 73 -7.73 4.81 11.53
CA GLY A 73 -7.25 4.01 10.40
C GLY A 73 -6.76 2.62 10.84
N ASN A 74 -6.07 2.54 11.99
CA ASN A 74 -5.60 1.27 12.54
C ASN A 74 -6.78 0.36 12.88
N TYR A 75 -7.81 0.96 13.50
CA TYR A 75 -9.04 0.25 13.79
C TYR A 75 -9.78 -0.19 12.52
N MET A 76 -9.86 0.67 11.50
CA MET A 76 -10.48 0.32 10.22
C MET A 76 -9.76 -0.85 9.54
N TRP A 77 -8.43 -0.83 9.50
CA TRP A 77 -7.64 -1.90 8.92
C TRP A 77 -7.82 -3.22 9.69
N SER A 78 -7.81 -3.18 11.03
CA SER A 78 -8.04 -4.38 11.84
C SER A 78 -9.42 -4.99 11.64
N GLN A 79 -10.46 -4.18 11.42
CA GLN A 79 -11.78 -4.70 11.05
C GLN A 79 -11.76 -5.33 9.65
N ALA A 80 -11.07 -4.72 8.69
CA ALA A 80 -11.07 -5.17 7.31
C ALA A 80 -10.42 -6.55 7.15
N VAL A 81 -9.28 -6.77 7.80
CA VAL A 81 -8.56 -8.06 7.76
C VAL A 81 -9.40 -9.20 8.36
N GLN A 82 -10.22 -8.91 9.38
CA GLN A 82 -11.13 -9.92 9.97
C GLN A 82 -12.28 -10.31 9.04
N VAL A 83 -12.74 -9.38 8.19
CA VAL A 83 -13.85 -9.64 7.26
C VAL A 83 -13.33 -10.30 5.98
N TRP A 84 -12.21 -9.79 5.45
CA TRP A 84 -11.56 -10.27 4.23
C TRP A 84 -10.08 -10.53 4.52
N PRO A 85 -9.68 -11.74 4.92
CA PRO A 85 -8.28 -12.05 5.19
C PRO A 85 -7.42 -12.10 3.93
N HIS A 86 -8.02 -12.31 2.76
CA HIS A 86 -7.36 -12.28 1.46
C HIS A 86 -7.94 -11.13 0.61
N ASN A 87 -7.08 -10.42 -0.13
CA ASN A 87 -7.46 -9.32 -1.02
C ASN A 87 -8.19 -8.15 -0.33
N THR A 88 -7.92 -7.92 0.96
CA THR A 88 -8.55 -6.87 1.77
C THR A 88 -8.40 -5.49 1.13
N MET A 89 -7.18 -5.15 0.71
CA MET A 89 -6.86 -3.83 0.15
C MET A 89 -7.64 -3.61 -1.14
N ARG A 90 -7.60 -4.55 -2.08
CA ARG A 90 -8.30 -4.45 -3.37
C ARG A 90 -9.81 -4.25 -3.21
N ARG A 91 -10.43 -4.97 -2.27
CA ARG A 91 -11.87 -4.82 -1.96
C ARG A 91 -12.18 -3.46 -1.36
N LEU A 92 -11.35 -2.98 -0.45
CA LEU A 92 -11.49 -1.64 0.13
C LEU A 92 -11.29 -0.55 -0.90
N GLN A 93 -10.27 -0.66 -1.76
CA GLN A 93 -10.01 0.28 -2.85
C GLN A 93 -11.19 0.37 -3.81
N HIS A 94 -11.77 -0.76 -4.26
CA HIS A 94 -12.97 -0.75 -5.08
C HIS A 94 -14.15 -0.06 -4.39
N TYR A 95 -14.35 -0.33 -3.10
CA TYR A 95 -15.41 0.31 -2.33
C TYR A 95 -15.20 1.83 -2.22
N TRP A 96 -13.99 2.28 -1.87
CA TRP A 96 -13.66 3.70 -1.75
C TRP A 96 -13.69 4.42 -3.10
N LEU A 97 -13.25 3.77 -4.17
CA LEU A 97 -13.32 4.33 -5.51
C LEU A 97 -14.79 4.53 -5.93
N ARG A 98 -15.65 3.55 -5.68
CA ARG A 98 -17.07 3.65 -6.02
C ARG A 98 -17.80 4.69 -5.16
N LYS A 99 -17.56 4.71 -3.85
CA LYS A 99 -18.34 5.52 -2.90
C LYS A 99 -17.79 6.91 -2.64
N PHE A 100 -16.48 7.05 -2.60
CA PHE A 100 -15.80 8.30 -2.21
C PHE A 100 -14.91 8.86 -3.32
N LYS A 101 -14.80 8.17 -4.47
CA LYS A 101 -13.89 8.52 -5.58
C LYS A 101 -12.42 8.60 -5.14
N LYS A 102 -12.03 7.74 -4.19
CA LYS A 102 -10.69 7.71 -3.59
C LYS A 102 -10.06 6.34 -3.71
N THR A 103 -8.78 6.30 -4.03
CA THR A 103 -8.03 5.06 -4.28
C THR A 103 -7.27 4.56 -3.06
N HIS A 104 -7.11 5.37 -2.02
CA HIS A 104 -6.27 5.01 -0.88
C HIS A 104 -6.87 5.46 0.46
N TRP A 105 -6.59 4.70 1.52
CA TRP A 105 -7.14 4.94 2.85
C TRP A 105 -6.66 6.27 3.46
N MET A 106 -5.45 6.72 3.11
CA MET A 106 -4.91 8.01 3.54
C MET A 106 -5.74 9.18 3.01
N ALA A 107 -6.34 9.03 1.81
CA ALA A 107 -7.18 10.06 1.23
C ALA A 107 -8.54 10.17 1.93
N LEU A 108 -8.92 9.17 2.74
CA LEU A 108 -10.18 9.21 3.47
C LEU A 108 -10.11 10.19 4.65
N ASN A 109 -11.15 11.00 4.80
CA ASN A 109 -11.36 11.80 6.01
C ASN A 109 -12.01 10.96 7.13
N SER A 110 -12.09 11.55 8.32
CA SER A 110 -12.59 10.86 9.52
C SER A 110 -14.04 10.35 9.39
N LYS A 111 -14.88 11.00 8.58
CA LYS A 111 -16.28 10.59 8.34
C LYS A 111 -16.33 9.38 7.40
N GLU A 112 -15.59 9.43 6.31
CA GLU A 112 -15.47 8.34 5.32
C GLU A 112 -14.89 7.06 5.95
N ARG A 113 -13.92 7.21 6.85
CA ARG A 113 -13.37 6.09 7.63
C ARG A 113 -14.43 5.47 8.55
N ARG A 114 -15.25 6.25 9.26
CA ARG A 114 -16.37 5.70 10.08
C ARG A 114 -17.38 4.94 9.23
N ILE A 115 -17.71 5.45 8.05
CA ILE A 115 -18.63 4.77 7.12
C ILE A 115 -18.04 3.42 6.68
N THR A 116 -16.74 3.39 6.37
CA THR A 116 -16.04 2.14 6.02
C THR A 116 -16.05 1.16 7.18
N ILE A 117 -15.71 1.60 8.40
CA ILE A 117 -15.76 0.78 9.62
C ILE A 117 -17.16 0.21 9.85
N THR A 118 -18.21 1.01 9.66
CA THR A 118 -19.60 0.58 9.87
C THR A 118 -20.00 -0.51 8.88
N MET A 119 -19.62 -0.34 7.60
CA MET A 119 -19.80 -1.36 6.57
C MET A 119 -19.04 -2.65 6.90
N LEU A 120 -17.78 -2.56 7.37
CA LEU A 120 -17.03 -3.75 7.76
C LEU A 120 -17.68 -4.48 8.94
N LYS A 121 -18.25 -3.74 9.89
CA LYS A 121 -18.99 -4.32 11.02
C LYS A 121 -20.27 -5.02 10.58
N SER A 122 -20.99 -4.54 9.56
CA SER A 122 -22.20 -5.23 9.07
C SER A 122 -21.85 -6.57 8.43
N TYR A 123 -20.81 -6.63 7.59
CA TYR A 123 -20.34 -7.90 7.02
C TYR A 123 -19.89 -8.91 8.08
N LYS A 124 -19.30 -8.44 9.19
CA LYS A 124 -18.92 -9.33 10.29
C LYS A 124 -20.14 -9.94 11.00
N ARG A 125 -21.27 -9.22 11.03
CA ARG A 125 -22.53 -9.72 11.63
C ARG A 125 -23.23 -10.72 10.72
N GLU A 126 -23.21 -10.51 9.41
CA GLU A 126 -23.81 -11.43 8.43
C GLU A 126 -23.06 -12.78 8.30
N LYS A 127 -21.79 -12.85 8.73
CA LYS A 127 -21.01 -14.09 8.77
C LYS A 127 -21.25 -14.95 10.03
N LYS A 128 -22.03 -14.46 11.00
CA LYS A 128 -22.44 -15.22 12.19
C LYS A 128 -23.82 -15.79 11.98
#